data_AF-A0AAU6HN36-F1
#
_entry.id   AF-A0AAU6HN36-F1
#
_cell.length_a   1.000
_cell.length_b   1.000
_cell.length_c   1.000
_cell.angle_alpha   90.00
_cell.angle_beta   90.00
_cell.angle_gamma   90.00
#
_symmetry.space_group_name_H-M   'P 1'
#
loop_
_entity.id
_entity.type
_entity.pdbx_description
1 polymer ?
#
loop_
_entity_poly.entity_id
_entity_poly.type
_entity_poly.pdbx_seq_one_letter_code
_entity_poly.pdbx_strand_id
1 'polypeptide(L)'
;MTSPARGEGELLDAVALAYADDPAEVEPLLLELADAAGRAAYMATYPTATDYGRASAAAAADAARDELLAVLDPTPQKGAAA
;
A
#
# COMPACT_ATOMS: atom_id res chain seq x y z
N MET A 1 -21.31 8.65 -5.99
CA MET A 1 -20.30 9.69 -6.26
C MET A 1 -18.96 8.99 -6.20
N THR A 2 -18.42 8.63 -7.36
CA THR A 2 -17.18 7.85 -7.47
C THR A 2 -16.00 8.81 -7.36
N SER A 3 -15.22 8.74 -6.29
CA SER A 3 -13.92 9.43 -6.23
C SER A 3 -13.08 8.99 -7.42
N PRO A 4 -12.45 9.92 -8.17
CA PRO A 4 -11.50 9.52 -9.20
C PRO A 4 -10.33 8.83 -8.49
N ALA A 5 -9.95 7.65 -8.97
CA ALA A 5 -8.69 7.04 -8.58
C ALA A 5 -7.59 8.08 -8.83
N ARG A 6 -6.84 8.47 -7.78
CA ARG A 6 -5.66 9.33 -7.90
C ARG A 6 -4.78 8.76 -9.01
N GLY A 7 -4.29 9.61 -9.90
CA GLY A 7 -3.27 9.18 -10.86
C GLY A 7 -2.01 8.70 -10.13
N GLU A 8 -1.25 7.79 -10.72
CA GLU A 8 0.01 7.29 -10.12
C GLU A 8 0.98 8.42 -9.74
N GLY A 9 0.97 9.53 -10.49
CA GLY A 9 1.74 10.74 -10.16
C GLY A 9 1.26 11.45 -8.89
N GLU A 10 -0.04 11.54 -8.64
CA GLU A 10 -0.59 12.15 -7.42
C GLU A 10 -0.33 11.29 -6.18
N LEU A 11 -0.21 9.97 -6.35
CA LEU A 11 0.14 9.06 -5.26
C LEU A 11 1.60 9.23 -4.83
N LEU A 12 2.52 9.32 -5.79
CA LEU A 12 3.94 9.54 -5.49
C LEU A 12 4.18 10.89 -4.82
N ASP A 13 3.47 11.94 -5.25
CA ASP A 13 3.51 13.25 -4.60
C ASP A 13 2.98 13.19 -3.16
N ALA A 14 1.91 12.43 -2.91
CA ALA A 14 1.36 12.23 -1.57
C ALA A 14 2.35 11.48 -0.65
N VAL A 15 2.99 10.41 -1.16
CA VAL A 15 4.05 9.68 -0.43
C VAL A 15 5.20 10.61 -0.10
N ALA A 16 5.68 11.40 -1.06
CA ALA A 16 6.79 12.31 -0.85
C ALA A 16 6.46 13.38 0.21
N LEU A 17 5.22 13.89 0.20
CA LEU A 17 4.76 14.86 1.19
C LEU A 17 4.67 14.25 2.60
N ALA A 18 4.07 13.06 2.73
CA ALA A 18 3.96 12.37 4.01
C ALA A 18 5.33 11.98 4.58
N TYR A 19 6.24 11.51 3.73
CA TYR A 19 7.61 11.19 4.12
C TYR A 19 8.41 12.41 4.58
N ALA A 20 8.15 13.58 3.98
CA ALA A 20 8.76 14.83 4.40
C ALA A 20 8.22 15.35 5.74
N ASP A 21 6.99 14.98 6.11
CA ASP A 21 6.34 15.35 7.37
C ASP A 21 6.76 14.43 8.52
N ASP A 22 6.58 13.11 8.36
CA ASP A 22 7.02 12.10 9.33
C ASP A 22 7.64 10.87 8.62
N PRO A 23 8.97 10.85 8.42
CA PRO A 23 9.63 9.70 7.82
C PRO A 23 9.59 8.46 8.72
N ALA A 24 9.52 8.62 10.06
CA ALA A 24 9.50 7.49 10.97
C ALA A 24 8.17 6.72 10.90
N GLU A 25 7.08 7.39 10.51
CA GLU A 25 5.78 6.77 10.25
C GLU A 25 5.72 6.13 8.85
N VAL A 26 6.26 6.78 7.83
CA VAL A 26 6.08 6.36 6.43
C VAL A 26 7.15 5.37 5.95
N GLU A 27 8.40 5.50 6.39
CA GLU A 27 9.51 4.62 5.96
C GLU A 27 9.23 3.13 6.23
N PRO A 28 8.73 2.71 7.42
CA PRO A 28 8.41 1.31 7.68
C PRO A 28 7.37 0.74 6.71
N LEU A 29 6.34 1.52 6.38
CA LEU A 29 5.25 1.11 5.49
C LEU A 29 5.75 0.95 4.04
N LEU A 30 6.65 1.84 3.60
CA LEU A 30 7.29 1.73 2.29
C LEU A 30 8.20 0.50 2.20
N LEU A 31 8.94 0.20 3.26
CA LEU A 31 9.78 -1.00 3.33
C LEU A 31 8.94 -2.28 3.32
N GLU A 32 7.84 -2.30 4.07
CA GLU A 32 6.91 -3.43 4.11
C GLU A 32 6.25 -3.66 2.74
N LEU A 33 5.77 -2.60 2.09
CA LEU A 33 5.23 -2.67 0.74
C LEU A 33 6.27 -3.17 -0.27
N ALA A 34 7.52 -2.70 -0.17
CA ALA A 34 8.59 -3.14 -1.06
C ALA A 34 8.93 -4.63 -0.87
N ASP A 35 9.00 -5.12 0.37
CA ASP A 35 9.24 -6.54 0.66
C ASP A 35 8.07 -7.41 0.16
N ALA A 36 6.83 -7.01 0.46
CA ALA A 36 5.63 -7.73 0.03
C ALA A 36 5.50 -7.78 -1.50
N ALA A 37 5.76 -6.66 -2.19
CA ALA A 37 5.77 -6.60 -3.65
C ALA A 37 6.89 -7.47 -4.25
N GLY A 38 8.08 -7.46 -3.66
CA GLY A 38 9.20 -8.31 -4.06
C GLY A 38 8.85 -9.80 -3.92
N ARG A 39 8.21 -10.18 -2.81
CA ARG A 39 7.74 -11.55 -2.57
C ARG A 39 6.62 -11.95 -3.53
N ALA A 40 5.68 -11.06 -3.83
CA ALA A 40 4.63 -11.31 -4.81
C ALA A 40 5.22 -11.55 -6.21
N ALA A 41 6.15 -10.70 -6.64
CA ALA A 41 6.86 -10.85 -7.92
C ALA A 41 7.68 -12.15 -7.98
N TYR A 42 8.36 -12.51 -6.89
CA TYR A 42 9.07 -13.78 -6.79
C TYR A 42 8.12 -14.98 -6.93
N MET A 43 7.03 -15.01 -6.16
CA MET A 43 6.05 -16.11 -6.20
C MET A 43 5.37 -16.24 -7.57
N ALA A 44 5.18 -15.13 -8.28
CA ALA A 44 4.61 -15.13 -9.63
C ALA A 44 5.49 -15.85 -10.66
N THR A 45 6.81 -15.82 -10.48
CA THR A 45 7.78 -16.45 -11.40
C THR A 45 8.33 -17.77 -10.89
N TYR A 46 8.12 -18.08 -9.60
CA TYR A 46 8.67 -19.27 -8.97
C TYR A 46 7.93 -20.55 -9.43
N PRO A 47 8.64 -21.49 -10.10
CA PRO A 47 8.00 -22.62 -10.80
C PRO A 47 7.31 -23.62 -9.87
N THR A 48 7.67 -23.64 -8.59
CA THR A 48 7.08 -24.55 -7.58
C THR A 48 6.16 -23.82 -6.60
N ALA A 49 5.90 -22.52 -6.80
CA ALA A 49 4.89 -21.84 -6.02
C ALA A 49 3.51 -22.47 -6.29
N THR A 50 2.78 -22.78 -5.23
CA THR A 50 1.38 -23.20 -5.33
C THR A 50 0.51 -22.01 -5.71
N ASP A 51 -0.68 -22.27 -6.26
CA ASP A 51 -1.66 -21.20 -6.52
C ASP A 51 -2.00 -20.45 -5.24
N TYR A 52 -2.11 -21.16 -4.12
CA TYR A 52 -2.29 -20.55 -2.80
C TYR A 52 -1.12 -19.65 -2.42
N GLY A 53 0.12 -20.08 -2.65
CA GLY A 53 1.32 -19.29 -2.36
C GLY A 53 1.39 -17.99 -3.18
N ARG A 54 1.02 -18.05 -4.46
CA ARG A 54 0.89 -16.86 -5.32
C ARG A 54 -0.19 -15.91 -4.83
N ALA A 55 -1.40 -16.43 -4.58
CA ALA A 55 -2.53 -15.63 -4.11
C ALA A 55 -2.25 -14.98 -2.75
N SER A 56 -1.64 -15.73 -1.83
CA SER A 56 -1.28 -15.21 -0.51
C SER A 56 -0.22 -14.11 -0.59
N ALA A 57 0.77 -14.23 -1.48
CA ALA A 57 1.79 -13.19 -1.65
C ALA A 57 1.21 -11.92 -2.31
N ALA A 58 0.33 -12.08 -3.31
CA ALA A 58 -0.39 -10.95 -3.90
C ALA A 58 -1.27 -10.24 -2.86
N ALA A 59 -2.03 -10.99 -2.06
CA ALA A 59 -2.87 -10.43 -1.01
C ALA A 59 -2.07 -9.67 0.07
N ALA A 60 -0.86 -10.16 0.41
CA ALA A 60 0.03 -9.45 1.33
C ALA A 60 0.53 -8.11 0.74
N ALA A 61 0.87 -8.08 -0.56
CA ALA A 61 1.26 -6.84 -1.23
C ALA A 61 0.10 -5.82 -1.33
N ASP A 62 -1.12 -6.30 -1.60
CA ASP A 62 -2.31 -5.44 -1.58
C ASP A 62 -2.59 -4.89 -0.18
N ALA A 63 -2.48 -5.72 0.87
CA ALA A 63 -2.66 -5.27 2.25
C ALA A 63 -1.66 -4.18 2.66
N ALA A 64 -0.37 -4.37 2.38
CA ALA A 64 0.66 -3.37 2.66
C ALA A 64 0.42 -2.05 1.89
N ARG A 65 -0.09 -2.13 0.66
CA ARG A 65 -0.47 -0.94 -0.11
C ARG A 65 -1.64 -0.22 0.55
N ASP A 66 -2.65 -0.95 0.98
CA ASP A 66 -3.86 -0.37 1.58
C ASP A 66 -3.54 0.28 2.94
N GLU A 67 -2.60 -0.28 3.71
CA GLU A 67 -2.09 0.34 4.95
C GLU A 67 -1.35 1.65 4.67
N LEU A 68 -0.46 1.67 3.67
CA LEU A 68 0.20 2.92 3.24
C LEU A 68 -0.84 3.96 2.81
N LEU A 69 -1.84 3.56 2.01
CA LEU A 69 -2.90 4.46 1.55
C LEU A 69 -3.73 5.04 2.70
N ALA A 70 -3.96 4.28 3.77
CA ALA A 70 -4.69 4.76 4.94
C ALA A 70 -3.94 5.88 5.68
N VAL A 71 -2.59 5.86 5.66
CA VAL A 71 -1.75 6.93 6.22
C VAL A 71 -1.69 8.15 5.29
N LEU A 72 -1.62 7.93 3.98
CA LEU A 72 -1.55 9.01 2.98
C LEU A 72 -2.87 9.78 2.81
N ASP A 73 -4.00 9.15 3.10
CA ASP A 73 -5.32 9.76 3.06
C ASP A 73 -6.02 9.58 4.41
N PRO A 74 -5.61 10.35 5.44
CA PRO A 74 -6.29 10.33 6.72
C PRO A 74 -7.64 10.99 6.50
N THR A 75 -8.60 10.23 5.99
CA THR A 75 -9.97 10.71 5.89
C THR A 75 -10.36 11.07 7.31
N PRO A 76 -10.74 12.32 7.63
CA PRO A 76 -11.42 12.53 8.88
C PRO A 76 -12.66 11.65 8.80
N GLN A 77 -12.85 10.75 9.77
CA GLN A 77 -14.11 10.06 9.97
C GLN A 77 -15.16 11.12 10.31
N LYS A 78 -15.62 11.85 9.30
CA LYS A 78 -16.64 12.87 9.37
C LYS A 78 -17.97 12.14 9.43
N GLY A 79 -18.34 11.70 10.62
CA GLY A 79 -19.69 11.23 10.91
C GLY A 79 -19.79 10.09 11.91
N ALA A 80 -19.57 10.38 13.20
CA ALA A 80 -20.44 9.84 14.24
C ALA A 80 -20.95 11.05 15.03
N ALA A 81 -22.20 11.42 14.73
CA ALA A 81 -22.83 12.67 15.11
C ALA A 81 -23.04 12.81 16.62
N ALA A 82 -23.13 14.09 17.02
CA ALA A 82 -23.61 14.58 18.31
C ALA A 82 -25.02 14.11 18.66
#